data_AF-A0A0F5YF64-F1
#
_entry.id   AF-A0A0F5YF64-F1
#
_cell.length_a   1.000
_cell.length_b   1.000
_cell.length_c   1.000
_cell.angle_alpha   90.00
_cell.angle_beta   90.00
_cell.angle_gamma   90.00
#
_symmetry.space_group_name_H-M   'P 1'
#
loop_
_entity.id
_entity.type
_entity.pdbx_description
1 polymer ?
#
loop_
_entity_poly.entity_id
_entity_poly.type
_entity_poly.pdbx_seq_one_letter_code
_entity_poly.pdbx_strand_id
1 'polypeptide(L)'
;MNDLIKNIEEFCLKYNILPESLPDILQDPKVLPMIRGKAFEFSAIAQFEKYLDKKSWKIVKPKINPQFGSSDQDVVINHLETHINIRVECKLAAKGRYRKVKANTENQTQYFEIDVKCMRSRTLGVERAKQLSTKVNIPVDVIMIHNDQYLPNSFDLVVTSIANAFYETDEATGNFEWHPKEKSKEFLEKISNKNIIDLQDESNLKDVIFDKVYIAKSNDVAALFKNNIKCTRRECKNPYSCGFIPNFPKIVFDLNTGKPLPPWLEIQDCLQVLQTFIEN
;
A
#
# COMPACT_ATOMS: atom_id res chain seq x y z
N MET A 1 27.90 -9.59 -13.69
CA MET A 1 26.91 -10.42 -14.43
C MET A 1 27.03 -11.89 -14.06
N ASN A 2 28.25 -12.47 -14.10
CA ASN A 2 28.50 -13.86 -13.68
C ASN A 2 28.08 -14.17 -12.24
N ASP A 3 28.28 -13.24 -11.29
CA ASP A 3 27.88 -13.44 -9.89
C ASP A 3 26.36 -13.52 -9.71
N LEU A 4 25.58 -12.77 -10.51
CA LEU A 4 24.12 -12.81 -10.43
C LEU A 4 23.59 -14.16 -10.92
N ILE A 5 24.10 -14.63 -12.06
CA ILE A 5 23.71 -15.93 -12.63
C ILE A 5 24.02 -17.04 -11.63
N LYS A 6 25.25 -17.06 -11.11
CA LYS A 6 25.67 -18.02 -10.07
C LYS A 6 24.78 -17.96 -8.83
N ASN A 7 24.47 -16.77 -8.33
CA ASN A 7 23.59 -16.61 -7.17
C ASN A 7 22.17 -17.12 -7.42
N ILE A 8 21.64 -16.93 -8.64
CA ILE A 8 20.32 -17.46 -9.03
C ILE A 8 20.36 -18.99 -9.14
N GLU A 9 21.40 -19.55 -9.74
CA GLU A 9 21.58 -21.01 -9.84
C GLU A 9 21.69 -21.65 -8.45
N GLU A 10 22.54 -21.10 -7.57
CA GLU A 10 22.68 -21.56 -6.19
C GLU A 10 21.36 -21.43 -5.41
N PHE A 11 20.59 -20.36 -5.64
CA PHE A 11 19.26 -20.20 -5.06
C PHE A 11 18.30 -21.28 -5.55
N CYS A 12 18.23 -21.50 -6.86
CA CYS A 12 17.37 -22.51 -7.46
C CYS A 12 17.69 -23.91 -6.93
N LEU A 13 18.97 -24.28 -6.89
CA LEU A 13 19.44 -25.53 -6.32
C LEU A 13 19.04 -25.68 -4.85
N LYS A 14 19.27 -24.64 -4.04
CA LYS A 14 18.95 -24.64 -2.61
C LYS A 14 17.47 -24.87 -2.32
N TYR A 15 16.58 -24.39 -3.19
CA TYR A 15 15.13 -24.47 -3.00
C TYR A 15 14.43 -25.49 -3.91
N ASN A 16 15.20 -26.35 -4.61
CA ASN A 16 14.69 -27.36 -5.54
C ASN A 16 13.80 -26.77 -6.65
N ILE A 17 14.19 -25.62 -7.18
CA ILE A 17 13.55 -24.96 -8.32
C ILE A 17 14.35 -25.32 -9.57
N LEU A 18 13.68 -25.80 -10.62
CA LEU A 18 14.32 -26.00 -11.92
C LEU A 18 14.68 -24.62 -12.51
N PRO A 19 15.97 -24.28 -12.72
CA PRO A 19 16.36 -22.95 -13.21
C PRO A 19 15.64 -22.55 -14.50
N GLU A 20 15.44 -23.51 -15.40
CA GLU A 20 14.79 -23.33 -16.69
C GLU A 20 13.32 -22.88 -16.56
N SER A 21 12.65 -23.30 -15.48
CA SER A 21 11.25 -22.93 -15.20
C SER A 21 11.11 -21.63 -14.42
N LEU A 22 12.21 -21.04 -13.93
CA LEU A 22 12.15 -19.83 -13.11
C LEU A 22 11.45 -18.67 -13.83
N PRO A 23 11.75 -18.35 -15.12
CA PRO A 23 11.07 -17.26 -15.81
C PRO A 23 9.54 -17.43 -15.86
N ASP A 24 9.05 -18.65 -16.08
CA ASP A 24 7.61 -18.95 -16.12
C ASP A 24 6.99 -18.86 -14.72
N ILE A 25 7.69 -19.37 -13.69
CA ILE A 25 7.26 -19.23 -12.29
C ILE A 25 7.15 -17.76 -11.89
N LEU A 26 8.10 -16.92 -12.29
CA LEU A 26 8.09 -15.48 -11.97
C LEU A 26 6.97 -14.72 -12.69
N GLN A 27 6.52 -15.22 -13.84
CA GLN A 27 5.41 -14.66 -14.61
C GLN A 27 4.04 -15.20 -14.18
N ASP A 28 3.99 -16.26 -13.38
CA ASP A 28 2.73 -16.85 -12.90
C ASP A 28 1.84 -15.76 -12.23
N PRO A 29 0.54 -15.66 -12.61
CA PRO A 29 -0.37 -14.63 -12.10
C PRO A 29 -0.59 -14.64 -10.58
N LYS A 30 -0.22 -15.71 -9.87
CA LYS A 30 -0.22 -15.77 -8.39
C LYS A 30 1.11 -15.30 -7.81
N VAL A 31 2.23 -15.57 -8.49
CA VAL A 31 3.58 -15.25 -8.02
C VAL A 31 3.94 -13.79 -8.30
N LEU A 32 3.70 -13.29 -9.52
CA LEU A 32 4.08 -11.93 -9.91
C LEU A 32 3.50 -10.85 -8.97
N PRO A 33 2.22 -10.88 -8.55
CA PRO A 33 1.70 -9.93 -7.57
C PRO A 33 2.39 -10.02 -6.20
N MET A 34 2.81 -11.22 -5.78
CA MET A 34 3.53 -11.41 -4.51
C MET A 34 4.92 -10.78 -4.58
N ILE A 35 5.64 -11.00 -5.68
CA ILE A 35 6.97 -10.41 -5.91
C ILE A 35 6.85 -8.90 -5.97
N ARG A 36 5.87 -8.34 -6.70
CA ARG A 36 5.64 -6.89 -6.77
C ARG A 36 5.32 -6.28 -5.41
N GLY A 37 4.50 -6.96 -4.60
CA GLY A 37 4.22 -6.54 -3.23
C GLY A 37 5.49 -6.50 -2.38
N LYS A 38 6.29 -7.57 -2.41
CA LYS A 38 7.57 -7.64 -1.68
C LYS A 38 8.60 -6.64 -2.18
N ALA A 39 8.69 -6.43 -3.50
CA ALA A 39 9.57 -5.44 -4.11
C ALA A 39 9.22 -4.02 -3.63
N PHE A 40 7.93 -3.70 -3.52
CA PHE A 40 7.49 -2.40 -3.03
C PHE A 40 7.94 -2.12 -1.58
N GLU A 41 8.08 -3.14 -0.73
CA GLU A 41 8.64 -2.95 0.62
C GLU A 41 10.08 -2.41 0.57
N PHE A 42 10.91 -2.88 -0.38
CA PHE A 42 12.25 -2.35 -0.60
C PHE A 42 12.23 -0.95 -1.22
N SER A 43 11.34 -0.71 -2.17
CA SER A 43 11.16 0.62 -2.77
C SER A 43 10.74 1.66 -1.73
N ALA A 44 9.84 1.31 -0.80
CA ALA A 44 9.42 2.19 0.28
C ALA A 44 10.58 2.55 1.21
N ILE A 45 11.46 1.59 1.54
CA ILE A 45 12.69 1.86 2.32
C ILE A 45 13.56 2.89 1.60
N ALA A 46 13.84 2.68 0.31
CA ALA A 46 14.65 3.60 -0.47
C ALA A 46 14.04 5.02 -0.52
N GLN A 47 12.72 5.13 -0.61
CA GLN A 47 12.02 6.42 -0.55
C GLN A 47 12.18 7.09 0.81
N PHE A 48 12.02 6.37 1.93
CA PHE A 48 12.27 6.94 3.26
C PHE A 48 13.73 7.36 3.46
N GLU A 49 14.70 6.55 3.01
CA GLU A 49 16.13 6.86 3.11
C GLU A 49 16.54 8.11 2.34
N LYS A 50 15.75 8.50 1.32
CA LYS A 50 15.96 9.73 0.57
C LYS A 50 15.60 10.99 1.36
N TYR A 51 14.60 10.92 2.23
CA TYR A 51 14.03 12.08 2.93
C TYR A 51 14.34 12.13 4.42
N LEU A 52 14.78 11.03 5.02
CA LEU A 52 15.12 10.95 6.44
C LEU A 52 16.63 10.97 6.67
N ASP A 53 17.06 11.80 7.63
CA ASP A 53 18.45 11.85 8.08
C ASP A 53 18.83 10.57 8.86
N LYS A 54 19.92 9.92 8.43
CA LYS A 54 20.41 8.66 8.99
C LYS A 54 20.98 8.80 10.41
N LYS A 55 21.29 10.02 10.87
CA LYS A 55 21.72 10.25 12.26
C LYS A 55 20.55 10.27 13.23
N SER A 56 19.35 10.60 12.74
CA SER A 56 18.13 10.73 13.53
C SER A 56 17.21 9.51 13.37
N TRP A 57 17.21 8.87 12.21
CA TRP A 57 16.28 7.81 11.86
C TRP A 57 16.99 6.55 11.34
N LYS A 58 16.49 5.39 11.74
CA LYS A 58 16.93 4.09 11.25
C LYS A 58 15.75 3.30 10.68
N ILE A 59 15.83 2.99 9.40
CA ILE A 59 14.81 2.22 8.68
C ILE A 59 15.27 0.76 8.59
N VAL A 60 14.40 -0.18 8.94
CA VAL A 60 14.71 -1.60 8.98
C VAL A 60 13.60 -2.40 8.33
N LYS A 61 13.99 -3.38 7.50
CA LYS A 61 13.13 -4.49 7.12
C LYS A 61 13.34 -5.65 8.08
N PRO A 62 12.43 -5.92 9.03
CA PRO A 62 12.63 -7.01 9.97
C PRO A 62 12.52 -8.36 9.25
N LYS A 63 13.51 -9.23 9.47
CA LYS A 63 13.48 -10.62 8.99
C LYS A 63 12.73 -11.46 10.00
N ILE A 64 11.40 -11.41 9.98
CA ILE A 64 10.56 -12.21 10.87
C ILE A 64 10.12 -13.45 10.11
N ASN A 65 10.41 -14.63 10.66
CA ASN A 65 9.70 -15.84 10.24
C ASN A 65 8.31 -15.77 10.91
N PRO A 66 7.20 -15.67 10.16
CA PRO A 66 5.87 -15.52 10.76
C PRO A 66 5.54 -16.76 11.60
N GLN A 67 5.62 -16.63 12.91
CA GLN A 67 5.23 -17.66 13.86
C GLN A 67 3.82 -17.37 14.39
N PHE A 68 3.26 -18.34 15.10
CA PHE A 68 1.97 -18.17 15.70
C PHE A 68 2.00 -17.03 16.73
N GLY A 69 1.29 -15.94 16.45
CA GLY A 69 1.24 -14.74 17.29
C GLY A 69 2.11 -13.55 16.85
N SER A 70 3.03 -13.70 15.89
CA SER A 70 3.75 -12.56 15.31
C SER A 70 2.98 -11.92 14.16
N SER A 71 2.92 -10.59 14.15
CA SER A 71 2.50 -9.82 12.97
C SER A 71 3.71 -9.66 12.06
N ASP A 72 3.59 -10.06 10.80
CA ASP A 72 4.57 -9.68 9.77
C ASP A 72 4.64 -8.14 9.74
N GLN A 73 5.86 -7.60 9.69
CA GLN A 73 6.10 -6.17 9.67
C GLN A 73 6.88 -5.87 8.39
N ASP A 74 6.28 -5.07 7.50
CA ASP A 74 6.90 -4.80 6.21
C ASP A 74 8.16 -3.94 6.39
N VAL A 75 8.01 -2.81 7.09
CA VAL A 75 9.08 -1.84 7.40
C VAL A 75 8.89 -1.29 8.82
N VAL A 76 9.99 -1.04 9.52
CA VAL A 76 10.02 -0.35 10.82
C VAL A 76 10.95 0.86 10.72
N ILE A 77 10.46 2.02 11.13
CA ILE A 77 11.23 3.25 11.23
C ILE A 77 11.46 3.53 12.72
N ASN A 78 12.72 3.64 13.12
CA ASN A 78 13.10 3.88 14.50
C ASN A 78 13.67 5.30 14.62
N HIS A 79 13.14 6.10 15.53
CA HIS A 79 13.79 7.35 15.92
C HIS A 79 14.93 7.02 16.90
N LEU A 80 16.16 7.40 16.55
CA LEU A 80 17.35 6.95 17.28
C LEU A 80 17.47 7.57 18.67
N GLU A 81 17.02 8.82 18.84
CA GLU A 81 17.08 9.54 20.11
C GLU A 81 15.99 9.08 21.10
N THR A 82 14.74 8.97 20.64
CA THR A 82 13.60 8.62 21.53
C THR A 82 13.33 7.13 21.61
N HIS A 83 14.00 6.31 20.79
CA HIS A 83 13.78 4.86 20.67
C HIS A 83 12.34 4.47 20.30
N ILE A 84 11.57 5.39 19.72
CA ILE A 84 10.21 5.13 19.26
C ILE A 84 10.27 4.34 17.96
N ASN A 85 9.52 3.23 17.93
CA ASN A 85 9.41 2.34 16.79
C ASN A 85 8.07 2.57 16.08
N ILE A 86 8.14 2.95 14.81
CA ILE A 86 6.98 3.24 13.97
C ILE A 86 6.87 2.12 12.93
N ARG A 87 5.78 1.35 13.01
CA ARG A 87 5.50 0.20 12.15
C ARG A 87 4.80 0.69 10.89
N VAL A 88 5.32 0.29 9.74
CA VAL A 88 4.83 0.71 8.43
C VAL A 88 4.34 -0.51 7.67
N GLU A 89 3.09 -0.46 7.20
CA GLU A 89 2.51 -1.44 6.29
C GLU A 89 2.62 -0.94 4.84
N CYS A 90 3.20 -1.75 3.97
CA CYS A 90 3.37 -1.44 2.56
C CYS A 90 2.26 -2.08 1.74
N LYS A 91 1.43 -1.27 1.09
CA LYS A 91 0.35 -1.74 0.21
C LYS A 91 0.50 -1.18 -1.18
N LEU A 92 0.04 -1.91 -2.18
CA LEU A 92 -0.12 -1.38 -3.54
C LEU A 92 -1.53 -0.81 -3.70
N ALA A 93 -1.68 0.19 -4.56
CA ALA A 93 -2.99 0.58 -5.05
C ALA A 93 -3.75 -0.63 -5.62
N ALA A 94 -5.07 -0.61 -5.56
CA ALA A 94 -5.88 -1.67 -6.14
C ALA A 94 -5.86 -1.57 -7.66
N LYS A 95 -5.70 -2.72 -8.32
CA LYS A 95 -5.55 -2.83 -9.77
C LYS A 95 -6.71 -2.16 -10.51
N GLY A 96 -6.41 -1.27 -11.46
CA GLY A 96 -7.41 -0.59 -12.28
C GLY A 96 -8.37 0.32 -11.50
N ARG A 97 -8.10 0.62 -10.22
CA ARG A 97 -9.00 1.38 -9.34
C ARG A 97 -8.71 2.87 -9.30
N TYR A 98 -8.44 3.46 -10.46
CA TYR A 98 -8.44 4.91 -10.65
C TYR A 98 -9.81 5.42 -11.14
N ARG A 99 -10.26 6.55 -10.58
CA ARG A 99 -11.50 7.23 -10.98
C ARG A 99 -11.30 8.75 -11.00
N LYS A 100 -11.85 9.41 -12.02
CA LYS A 100 -12.17 10.85 -11.97
C LYS A 100 -13.63 10.95 -11.52
N VAL A 101 -13.87 11.42 -10.31
CA VAL A 101 -15.22 11.57 -9.74
C VAL A 101 -15.81 12.89 -10.22
N LYS A 102 -16.98 12.80 -10.86
CA LYS A 102 -17.75 13.97 -11.29
C LYS A 102 -18.63 14.46 -10.14
N ALA A 103 -18.82 15.77 -10.06
CA ALA A 103 -19.80 16.39 -9.18
C ALA A 103 -21.19 15.75 -9.42
N ASN A 104 -21.86 15.34 -8.35
CA ASN A 104 -23.29 15.11 -8.35
C ASN A 104 -24.02 16.44 -8.13
N THR A 105 -25.32 16.50 -8.42
CA THR A 105 -26.14 17.72 -8.34
C THR A 105 -26.11 18.41 -6.97
N GLU A 106 -25.69 17.69 -5.92
CA GLU A 106 -25.66 18.16 -4.53
C GLU A 106 -24.23 18.54 -4.04
N ASN A 107 -23.17 17.90 -4.55
CA ASN A 107 -21.78 18.25 -4.21
C ASN A 107 -21.04 18.64 -5.49
N GLN A 108 -20.72 19.93 -5.59
CA GLN A 108 -20.03 20.54 -6.74
C GLN A 108 -18.55 20.14 -6.88
N THR A 109 -18.03 19.25 -6.04
CA THR A 109 -16.60 18.95 -5.99
C THR A 109 -16.24 17.77 -6.90
N GLN A 110 -15.40 18.05 -7.89
CA GLN A 110 -14.74 17.05 -8.73
C GLN A 110 -13.35 16.74 -8.17
N TYR A 111 -12.92 15.48 -8.26
CA TYR A 111 -11.61 15.04 -7.75
C TYR A 111 -11.15 13.77 -8.44
N PHE A 112 -9.86 13.44 -8.32
CA PHE A 112 -9.37 12.10 -8.66
C PHE A 112 -9.35 11.22 -7.42
N GLU A 113 -9.55 9.93 -7.60
CA GLU A 113 -9.60 8.96 -6.51
C GLU A 113 -8.90 7.65 -6.91
N ILE A 114 -8.09 7.13 -5.99
CA ILE A 114 -7.44 5.81 -6.10
C ILE A 114 -7.74 4.97 -4.86
N ASP A 115 -8.18 3.74 -5.08
CA ASP A 115 -8.34 2.76 -3.99
C ASP A 115 -6.99 2.13 -3.63
N VAL A 116 -6.65 2.08 -2.35
CA VAL A 116 -5.45 1.39 -1.84
C VAL A 116 -5.83 0.00 -1.36
N LYS A 117 -5.16 -1.07 -1.77
CA LYS A 117 -5.53 -2.43 -1.35
C LYS A 117 -5.04 -2.72 0.09
N CYS A 118 -5.70 -2.16 1.10
CA CYS A 118 -5.37 -2.30 2.52
C CYS A 118 -6.14 -3.45 3.19
N MET A 119 -5.91 -4.67 2.72
CA MET A 119 -6.47 -5.89 3.32
C MET A 119 -5.35 -6.85 3.73
N ARG A 120 -5.65 -7.74 4.68
CA ARG A 120 -4.77 -8.84 5.08
C ARG A 120 -4.56 -9.79 3.91
N SER A 121 -3.34 -10.32 3.80
CA SER A 121 -3.05 -11.39 2.82
C SER A 121 -3.80 -12.68 3.14
N ARG A 122 -4.14 -12.90 4.40
CA ARG A 122 -4.93 -14.04 4.90
C ARG A 122 -6.03 -13.53 5.81
N THR A 123 -7.25 -14.04 5.59
CA THR A 123 -8.37 -13.83 6.51
C THR A 123 -8.07 -14.47 7.86
N LEU A 124 -8.59 -13.87 8.93
CA LEU A 124 -8.53 -14.46 10.26
C LEU A 124 -9.50 -15.64 10.34
N GLY A 125 -8.97 -16.80 10.71
CA GLY A 125 -9.78 -17.93 11.19
C GLY A 125 -10.29 -17.68 12.61
N VAL A 126 -11.26 -18.50 13.04
CA VAL A 126 -11.97 -18.35 14.32
C VAL A 126 -11.00 -18.27 15.52
N GLU A 127 -9.96 -19.09 15.56
CA GLU A 127 -8.98 -19.08 16.65
C GLU A 127 -8.22 -17.76 16.75
N ARG A 128 -7.76 -17.22 15.61
CA ARG A 128 -7.07 -15.93 15.56
C ARG A 128 -8.01 -14.77 15.89
N ALA A 129 -9.28 -14.87 15.48
CA ALA A 129 -10.30 -13.90 15.84
C ALA A 129 -10.55 -13.87 17.35
N LYS A 130 -10.61 -15.04 18.02
CA LYS A 130 -10.72 -15.13 19.49
C LYS A 130 -9.52 -14.48 20.20
N GLN A 131 -8.30 -14.75 19.73
CA GLN A 131 -7.09 -14.14 20.31
C GLN A 131 -7.07 -12.63 20.14
N LEU A 132 -7.42 -12.14 18.95
CA LEU A 132 -7.48 -10.71 18.68
C LEU A 132 -8.58 -10.05 19.53
N SER A 133 -9.74 -10.70 19.65
CA SER A 133 -10.87 -10.24 20.48
C SER A 133 -10.44 -9.92 21.90
N THR A 134 -9.74 -10.85 22.56
CA THR A 134 -9.21 -10.63 23.91
C THR A 134 -8.22 -9.46 23.98
N LYS A 135 -7.35 -9.32 22.97
CA LYS A 135 -6.31 -8.27 22.97
C LYS A 135 -6.85 -6.87 22.76
N VAL A 136 -7.89 -6.70 21.94
CA VAL A 136 -8.42 -5.38 21.57
C VAL A 136 -9.79 -5.10 22.16
N ASN A 137 -10.32 -6.02 22.99
CA ASN A 137 -11.63 -5.93 23.61
C ASN A 137 -12.77 -5.68 22.59
N ILE A 138 -12.74 -6.37 21.44
CA ILE A 138 -13.79 -6.34 20.41
C ILE A 138 -14.44 -7.72 20.34
N PRO A 139 -15.78 -7.84 20.32
CA PRO A 139 -16.46 -9.13 20.20
C PRO A 139 -16.00 -9.96 18.99
N VAL A 140 -15.92 -11.29 19.15
CA VAL A 140 -15.42 -12.21 18.12
C VAL A 140 -16.25 -12.15 16.85
N ASP A 141 -17.58 -12.07 16.96
CA ASP A 141 -18.50 -11.94 15.83
C ASP A 141 -18.22 -10.68 15.01
N VAL A 142 -17.94 -9.56 15.67
CA VAL A 142 -17.52 -8.33 15.01
C VAL A 142 -16.19 -8.51 14.29
N ILE A 143 -15.18 -9.13 14.93
CA ILE A 143 -13.91 -9.43 14.26
C ILE A 143 -14.09 -10.35 13.05
N MET A 144 -15.00 -11.32 13.12
CA MET A 144 -15.29 -12.23 12.02
C MET A 144 -15.93 -11.53 10.82
N ILE A 145 -16.79 -10.54 11.03
CA ILE A 145 -17.31 -9.65 9.97
C ILE A 145 -16.15 -8.93 9.26
N HIS A 146 -15.12 -8.55 10.02
CA HIS A 146 -13.97 -7.75 9.58
C HIS A 146 -12.67 -8.58 9.43
N ASN A 147 -12.78 -9.89 9.15
CA ASN A 147 -11.67 -10.84 9.31
C ASN A 147 -10.47 -10.66 8.37
N ASP A 148 -10.57 -9.87 7.31
CA ASP A 148 -9.48 -9.48 6.41
C ASP A 148 -9.11 -7.99 6.55
N GLN A 149 -9.77 -7.25 7.43
CA GLN A 149 -9.49 -5.84 7.68
C GLN A 149 -8.49 -5.69 8.83
N TYR A 150 -7.74 -4.59 8.77
CA TYR A 150 -6.84 -4.21 9.84
C TYR A 150 -7.54 -3.33 10.87
N LEU A 151 -7.07 -3.42 12.11
CA LEU A 151 -7.32 -2.39 13.12
C LEU A 151 -6.20 -1.35 13.07
N PRO A 152 -6.45 -0.09 13.43
CA PRO A 152 -5.45 0.97 13.40
C PRO A 152 -4.23 0.74 14.28
N ASN A 153 -4.32 -0.14 15.28
CA ASN A 153 -3.18 -0.53 16.12
C ASN A 153 -2.33 -1.67 15.50
N SER A 154 -2.70 -2.20 14.33
CA SER A 154 -1.95 -3.27 13.65
C SER A 154 -0.59 -2.78 13.14
N PHE A 155 -0.55 -1.53 12.69
CA PHE A 155 0.62 -0.80 12.20
C PHE A 155 0.35 0.70 12.41
N ASP A 156 1.36 1.55 12.39
CA ASP A 156 1.23 2.97 12.71
C ASP A 156 1.00 3.83 11.44
N LEU A 157 1.62 3.40 10.32
CA LEU A 157 1.54 4.04 9.02
C LEU A 157 1.18 3.04 7.92
N VAL A 158 0.41 3.48 6.92
CA VAL A 158 0.26 2.78 5.64
C VAL A 158 0.95 3.59 4.55
N VAL A 159 1.71 2.91 3.71
CA VAL A 159 2.43 3.50 2.57
C VAL A 159 2.02 2.80 1.29
N THR A 160 1.89 3.55 0.19
CA THR A 160 1.47 2.98 -1.08
C THR A 160 2.01 3.69 -2.31
N SER A 161 2.37 2.91 -3.32
CA SER A 161 2.57 3.40 -4.69
C SER A 161 1.26 3.30 -5.47
N ILE A 162 0.93 4.36 -6.20
CA ILE A 162 -0.29 4.44 -7.01
C ILE A 162 -0.18 3.73 -8.36
N ALA A 163 1.01 3.32 -8.78
CA ALA A 163 1.23 2.75 -10.12
C ALA A 163 0.29 1.58 -10.41
N ASN A 164 0.01 0.73 -9.42
CA ASN A 164 -0.86 -0.42 -9.64
C ASN A 164 -2.30 -0.06 -10.04
N ALA A 165 -2.76 1.18 -9.80
CA ALA A 165 -4.07 1.65 -10.24
C ALA A 165 -4.20 1.74 -11.78
N PHE A 166 -3.07 1.75 -12.50
CA PHE A 166 -2.98 1.88 -13.96
C PHE A 166 -2.54 0.58 -14.65
N TYR A 167 -2.49 -0.52 -13.90
CA TYR A 167 -2.31 -1.84 -14.47
C TYR A 167 -3.65 -2.46 -14.85
N GLU A 168 -3.65 -3.21 -15.94
CA GLU A 168 -4.79 -4.00 -16.41
C GLU A 168 -4.39 -5.46 -16.57
N THR A 169 -5.40 -6.33 -16.65
CA THR A 169 -5.17 -7.72 -17.03
C THR A 169 -5.36 -7.81 -18.52
N ASP A 170 -4.31 -8.23 -19.22
CA ASP A 170 -4.42 -8.61 -20.62
C ASP A 170 -5.27 -9.89 -20.69
N GLU A 171 -6.36 -9.87 -21.47
CA GLU A 171 -7.31 -10.99 -21.51
C GLU A 171 -6.77 -12.20 -22.25
N ALA A 172 -5.81 -12.02 -23.16
CA ALA A 172 -5.24 -13.09 -23.97
C ALA A 172 -4.19 -13.90 -23.20
N THR A 173 -3.37 -13.23 -22.42
CA THR A 173 -2.24 -13.81 -21.67
C THR A 173 -2.57 -14.01 -20.19
N GLY A 174 -3.55 -13.29 -19.65
CA GLY A 174 -3.84 -13.22 -18.22
C GLY A 174 -2.81 -12.39 -17.43
N ASN A 175 -1.83 -11.78 -18.11
CA ASN A 175 -0.75 -11.05 -17.48
C ASN A 175 -1.19 -9.67 -16.98
N PHE A 176 -0.42 -9.13 -16.04
CA PHE A 176 -0.66 -7.79 -15.48
C PHE A 176 0.26 -6.78 -16.16
N GLU A 177 -0.31 -5.94 -17.01
CA GLU A 177 0.44 -5.02 -17.84
C GLU A 177 0.14 -3.57 -17.47
N TRP A 178 1.16 -2.72 -17.59
CA TRP A 178 1.00 -1.28 -17.43
C TRP A 178 0.26 -0.76 -18.67
N HIS A 179 -0.96 -0.29 -18.47
CA HIS A 179 -1.81 0.16 -19.58
C HIS A 179 -2.76 1.26 -19.09
N PRO A 180 -2.27 2.49 -18.85
CA PRO A 180 -3.09 3.58 -18.36
C PRO A 180 -4.18 3.97 -19.37
N LYS A 181 -5.45 3.97 -18.95
CA LYS A 181 -6.59 4.39 -19.79
C LYS A 181 -6.50 5.87 -20.18
N GLU A 182 -7.12 6.24 -21.31
CA GLU A 182 -7.28 7.64 -21.74
C GLU A 182 -7.78 8.57 -20.63
N LYS A 183 -8.77 8.14 -19.84
CA LYS A 183 -9.33 8.91 -18.72
C LYS A 183 -8.34 9.22 -17.58
N SER A 184 -7.20 8.52 -17.53
CA SER A 184 -6.13 8.77 -16.55
C SER A 184 -5.07 9.75 -17.03
N LYS A 185 -5.01 10.06 -18.33
CA LYS A 185 -3.95 10.91 -18.90
C LYS A 185 -3.81 12.25 -18.20
N GLU A 186 -4.93 12.97 -18.05
CA GLU A 186 -4.96 14.25 -17.34
C GLU A 186 -4.38 14.18 -15.92
N PHE A 187 -4.70 13.11 -15.18
CA PHE A 187 -4.16 12.93 -13.84
C PHE A 187 -2.65 12.62 -13.87
N LEU A 188 -2.23 11.73 -14.78
CA LEU A 188 -0.84 11.32 -14.93
C LEU A 188 0.07 12.49 -15.34
N GLU A 189 -0.39 13.39 -16.21
CA GLU A 189 0.32 14.63 -16.56
C GLU A 189 0.51 15.53 -15.34
N LYS A 190 -0.56 15.73 -14.57
CA LYS A 190 -0.53 16.57 -13.35
C LYS A 190 0.47 16.04 -12.32
N ILE A 191 0.46 14.74 -12.04
CA ILE A 191 1.35 14.19 -11.01
C ILE A 191 2.80 14.03 -11.48
N SER A 192 3.02 13.78 -12.78
CA SER A 192 4.37 13.62 -13.32
C SER A 192 5.06 14.96 -13.58
N ASN A 193 4.31 16.07 -13.64
CA ASN A 193 4.78 17.37 -14.14
C ASN A 193 5.43 17.26 -15.53
N LYS A 194 4.98 16.29 -16.34
CA LYS A 194 5.44 16.04 -17.71
C LYS A 194 4.22 16.00 -18.63
N ASN A 195 4.35 16.50 -19.85
CA ASN A 195 3.31 16.28 -20.86
C ASN A 195 3.38 14.82 -21.34
N ILE A 196 2.24 14.16 -21.55
CA ILE A 196 2.23 12.78 -22.06
C ILE A 196 2.85 12.67 -23.46
N ILE A 197 2.88 13.76 -24.23
CA ILE A 197 3.55 13.81 -25.52
C ILE A 197 5.09 13.70 -25.37
N ASP A 198 5.66 14.14 -24.26
CA ASP A 198 7.09 13.97 -23.93
C ASP A 198 7.37 12.57 -23.32
N LEU A 199 6.33 11.77 -23.10
CA LEU A 199 6.36 10.44 -22.48
C LEU A 199 6.22 9.32 -23.52
N GLN A 200 6.69 9.54 -24.76
CA GLN A 200 6.73 8.53 -25.84
C GLN A 200 7.51 7.25 -25.50
N ASP A 201 8.20 7.23 -24.36
CA ASP A 201 8.71 6.02 -23.75
C ASP A 201 7.86 5.68 -22.50
N GLU A 202 6.91 4.76 -22.68
CA GLU A 202 6.01 4.29 -21.61
C GLU A 202 6.77 3.79 -20.37
N SER A 203 8.02 3.34 -20.53
CA SER A 203 8.87 2.89 -19.42
C SER A 203 9.20 4.05 -18.46
N ASN A 204 9.50 5.23 -19.00
CA ASN A 204 9.82 6.42 -18.20
C ASN A 204 8.60 6.93 -17.40
N LEU A 205 7.39 6.85 -17.96
CA LEU A 205 6.19 7.22 -17.21
C LEU A 205 5.93 6.22 -16.09
N LYS A 206 5.96 4.92 -16.40
CA LYS A 206 5.73 3.86 -15.43
C LYS A 206 6.63 4.01 -14.21
N ASP A 207 7.93 4.25 -14.41
CA ASP A 207 8.89 4.39 -13.32
C ASP A 207 8.61 5.67 -12.50
N VAL A 208 8.34 6.79 -13.16
CA VAL A 208 7.95 8.05 -12.47
C VAL A 208 6.70 7.85 -11.60
N ILE A 209 5.68 7.14 -12.10
CA ILE A 209 4.46 6.89 -11.32
C ILE A 209 4.70 5.85 -10.23
N PHE A 210 5.58 4.86 -10.46
CA PHE A 210 5.93 3.88 -9.43
C PHE A 210 6.58 4.57 -8.22
N ASP A 211 7.40 5.58 -8.46
CA ASP A 211 8.04 6.41 -7.44
C ASP A 211 7.09 7.43 -6.78
N LYS A 212 5.86 7.60 -7.28
CA LYS A 212 4.82 8.36 -6.58
C LYS A 212 4.24 7.55 -5.43
N VAL A 213 4.88 7.73 -4.27
CA VAL A 213 4.54 7.06 -3.01
C VAL A 213 3.85 8.01 -2.06
N TYR A 214 2.79 7.51 -1.42
CA TYR A 214 1.94 8.25 -0.48
C TYR A 214 1.88 7.55 0.86
N ILE A 215 1.67 8.34 1.92
CA ILE A 215 1.67 7.89 3.31
C ILE A 215 0.47 8.46 4.07
N ALA A 216 -0.07 7.67 4.99
CA ALA A 216 -1.10 8.10 5.93
C ALA A 216 -0.97 7.36 7.26
N LYS A 217 -1.44 7.97 8.36
CA LYS A 217 -1.57 7.26 9.65
C LYS A 217 -2.72 6.27 9.58
N SER A 218 -2.53 5.11 10.20
CA SER A 218 -3.54 4.06 10.28
C SER A 218 -4.86 4.53 10.90
N ASN A 219 -4.75 5.39 11.91
CA ASN A 219 -5.91 5.97 12.59
C ASN A 219 -6.74 6.89 11.68
N ASP A 220 -6.11 7.57 10.73
CA ASP A 220 -6.76 8.56 9.88
C ASP A 220 -7.45 7.92 8.67
N VAL A 221 -7.07 6.69 8.33
CA VAL A 221 -7.71 5.88 7.28
C VAL A 221 -8.74 4.88 7.82
N ALA A 222 -9.00 4.89 9.13
CA ALA A 222 -9.98 4.03 9.79
C ALA A 222 -11.43 4.49 9.58
N ALA A 223 -12.38 3.57 9.57
CA ALA A 223 -13.81 3.87 9.54
C ALA A 223 -14.29 4.46 10.88
N LEU A 224 -14.14 5.78 11.01
CA LEU A 224 -14.51 6.61 12.15
C LEU A 224 -15.24 7.87 11.68
N PHE A 225 -16.18 8.36 12.49
CA PHE A 225 -17.00 9.52 12.15
C PHE A 225 -16.13 10.75 11.87
N LYS A 226 -15.13 10.98 12.73
CA LYS A 226 -14.15 12.07 12.59
C LYS A 226 -13.34 12.03 11.29
N ASN A 227 -13.19 10.86 10.68
CA ASN A 227 -12.44 10.70 9.43
C ASN A 227 -13.35 10.79 8.20
N ASN A 228 -14.68 10.83 8.39
CA ASN A 228 -15.66 10.73 7.31
C ASN A 228 -15.47 9.49 6.41
N ILE A 229 -15.03 8.37 7.00
CA ILE A 229 -14.79 7.10 6.28
C ILE A 229 -15.85 6.08 6.66
N LYS A 230 -16.51 5.53 5.64
CA LYS A 230 -17.52 4.46 5.78
C LYS A 230 -16.89 3.09 5.52
N CYS A 231 -17.14 2.15 6.43
CA CYS A 231 -16.84 0.74 6.25
C CYS A 231 -17.72 0.11 5.18
N THR A 232 -17.13 -0.74 4.34
CA THR A 232 -17.79 -1.37 3.19
C THR A 232 -18.38 -2.75 3.49
N ARG A 233 -18.24 -3.25 4.73
CA ARG A 233 -18.79 -4.55 5.14
C ARG A 233 -20.30 -4.51 5.22
N ARG A 234 -20.95 -5.42 4.49
CA ARG A 234 -22.41 -5.54 4.44
C ARG A 234 -23.01 -5.84 5.82
N GLU A 235 -22.36 -6.68 6.61
CA GLU A 235 -22.83 -7.10 7.93
C GLU A 235 -22.40 -6.15 9.07
N CYS A 236 -21.63 -5.10 8.77
CA CYS A 236 -21.21 -4.14 9.78
C CYS A 236 -22.39 -3.27 10.23
N LYS A 237 -22.75 -3.38 11.51
CA LYS A 237 -23.86 -2.63 12.11
C LYS A 237 -23.53 -1.17 12.41
N ASN A 238 -22.26 -0.79 12.44
CA ASN A 238 -21.81 0.58 12.73
C ASN A 238 -20.79 1.07 11.67
N PRO A 239 -21.19 1.25 10.41
CA PRO A 239 -20.25 1.45 9.31
C PRO A 239 -19.44 2.76 9.40
N TYR A 240 -19.87 3.75 10.17
CA TYR A 240 -19.14 5.01 10.35
C TYR A 240 -18.28 5.05 11.62
N SER A 241 -18.30 4.01 12.46
CA SER A 241 -17.53 4.00 13.71
C SER A 241 -17.13 2.59 14.15
N CYS A 242 -16.99 1.65 13.21
CA CYS A 242 -16.54 0.30 13.54
C CYS A 242 -15.04 0.25 13.87
N GLY A 243 -14.28 1.30 13.54
CA GLY A 243 -12.86 1.44 13.90
C GLY A 243 -11.90 0.60 13.05
N PHE A 244 -12.39 -0.26 12.15
CA PHE A 244 -11.55 -1.00 11.21
C PHE A 244 -11.13 -0.14 10.03
N ILE A 245 -9.93 -0.37 9.51
CA ILE A 245 -9.47 0.20 8.23
C ILE A 245 -10.25 -0.51 7.11
N PRO A 246 -10.92 0.21 6.19
CA PRO A 246 -11.55 -0.40 5.03
C PRO A 246 -10.55 -1.25 4.22
N ASN A 247 -11.02 -2.25 3.48
CA ASN A 247 -10.14 -2.98 2.55
C ASN A 247 -9.57 -2.09 1.43
N PHE A 248 -10.26 -0.98 1.17
CA PHE A 248 -9.96 -0.03 0.10
C PHE A 248 -10.08 1.41 0.60
N PRO A 249 -9.21 1.89 1.52
CA PRO A 249 -9.15 3.31 1.82
C PRO A 249 -8.76 4.08 0.55
N LYS A 250 -9.28 5.29 0.44
CA LYS A 250 -9.20 6.10 -0.78
C LYS A 250 -8.16 7.18 -0.61
N ILE A 251 -7.30 7.35 -1.60
CA ILE A 251 -6.55 8.59 -1.78
C ILE A 251 -7.39 9.48 -2.68
N VAL A 252 -7.71 10.67 -2.20
CA VAL A 252 -8.38 11.70 -2.98
C VAL A 252 -7.34 12.72 -3.41
N PHE A 253 -7.40 13.16 -4.66
CA PHE A 253 -6.50 14.16 -5.20
C PHE A 253 -7.29 15.36 -5.70
N ASP A 254 -6.73 16.55 -5.45
CA ASP A 254 -7.25 17.79 -5.99
C ASP A 254 -7.24 17.75 -7.52
N LEU A 255 -8.35 18.16 -8.14
CA LEU A 255 -8.50 18.06 -9.59
C LEU A 255 -7.54 18.98 -10.34
N ASN A 256 -7.26 20.16 -9.78
CA ASN A 256 -6.48 21.18 -10.46
C ASN A 256 -4.99 20.85 -10.42
N THR A 257 -4.51 20.45 -9.24
CA THR A 257 -3.08 20.26 -8.97
C THR A 257 -2.62 18.80 -9.05
N GLY A 258 -3.54 17.83 -8.92
CA GLY A 258 -3.18 16.42 -8.79
C GLY A 258 -2.52 16.06 -7.46
N LYS A 259 -2.43 17.00 -6.50
CA LYS A 259 -1.86 16.75 -5.17
C LYS A 259 -2.82 15.93 -4.31
N PRO A 260 -2.32 15.05 -3.43
CA PRO A 260 -3.17 14.30 -2.52
C PRO A 260 -3.82 15.26 -1.51
N LEU A 261 -5.07 14.96 -1.15
CA LEU A 261 -5.79 15.61 -0.06
C LEU A 261 -5.58 14.82 1.25
N PRO A 262 -5.66 15.49 2.42
CA PRO A 262 -5.62 14.82 3.71
C PRO A 262 -6.63 13.66 3.80
N PRO A 263 -6.29 12.56 4.50
CA PRO A 263 -5.11 12.41 5.37
C PRO A 263 -3.86 11.89 4.65
N TRP A 264 -3.89 11.75 3.32
CA TRP A 264 -2.76 11.25 2.56
C TRP A 264 -1.79 12.37 2.21
N LEU A 265 -0.49 12.07 2.34
CA LEU A 265 0.60 12.97 2.02
C LEU A 265 1.57 12.28 1.06
N GLU A 266 2.32 13.07 0.30
CA GLU A 266 3.44 12.53 -0.47
C GLU A 266 4.54 12.07 0.50
N ILE A 267 5.26 10.99 0.15
CA ILE A 267 6.31 10.46 1.05
C ILE A 267 7.44 11.46 1.34
N GLN A 268 7.64 12.46 0.49
CA GLN A 268 8.61 13.53 0.75
C GLN A 268 8.27 14.33 2.03
N ASP A 269 6.98 14.38 2.40
CA ASP A 269 6.48 15.04 3.59
C ASP A 269 6.43 14.08 4.81
N CYS A 270 7.05 12.91 4.72
CA CYS A 270 6.99 11.88 5.77
C CYS A 270 7.49 12.37 7.13
N LEU A 271 8.47 13.27 7.18
CA LEU A 271 8.99 13.79 8.44
C LEU A 271 7.89 14.46 9.28
N GLN A 272 6.97 15.20 8.64
CA GLN A 272 5.85 15.85 9.33
C GLN A 272 4.94 14.82 10.02
N VAL A 273 4.73 13.67 9.37
CA VAL A 273 3.92 12.58 9.93
C VAL A 273 4.66 11.89 11.06
N LEU A 274 5.96 11.59 10.87
CA LEU A 274 6.79 10.87 11.84
C LEU A 274 7.02 11.69 13.12
N GLN A 275 7.15 13.01 13.01
CA GLN A 275 7.32 13.91 14.15
C GLN A 275 6.17 13.83 15.15
N THR A 276 4.94 13.63 14.67
CA THR A 276 3.79 13.47 15.56
C THR A 276 3.82 12.20 16.43
N PHE A 277 4.72 11.26 16.18
CA PHE A 277 4.90 10.09 17.05
C PHE A 277 5.94 10.33 18.15
N ILE A 278 6.82 11.33 17.99
CA ILE A 278 7.89 11.64 18.95
C ILE A 278 7.56 12.84 19.85
N GLU A 279 6.63 13.70 19.44
CA GLU A 279 6.21 14.89 20.19
C GLU A 279 5.15 14.61 21.27
N ASN A 280 4.70 13.35 21.40
CA ASN A 280 3.70 12.91 22.38
C ASN A 280 4.31 12.21 23.59
#